data_AF-A0A453PVQ5-F1
#
_entry.id   AF-A0A453PVQ5-F1
#
_cell.length_a   1.000
_cell.length_b   1.000
_cell.length_c   1.000
_cell.angle_alpha   90.00
_cell.angle_beta   90.00
_cell.angle_gamma   90.00
#
_symmetry.space_group_name_H-M   'P 1'
#
loop_
_entity.id
_entity.type
_entity.pdbx_description
1 polymer ?
#
loop_
_entity_poly.entity_id
_entity_poly.type
_entity_poly.pdbx_seq_one_letter_code
_entity_poly.pdbx_strand_id
1 'polypeptide(L)'
;FACRPPPDEKENVNKACEFIQLLAILAATITYQAGLDPPGGLWLENGEGHTVGDSILLTTHPIRYKAFFYSNSVAFVASLVIIVMLQNKKLVRLHILEAAMILDLFSLMGAYAAGSSRDTSTSIYIVAMAGAVLIYVVIHIIFFTLDPRGMHKDVLDKCREVLLLLAILAASITYQAGLTPPGGFWEIDDEKHGHHAGFSILQDKYHRRYKAFFYCNAASFMASVALIILLVNPTLYKPAIECYALFVCMVGGMFGLMAAYAAGSSLHLKASIVVLVLVALVPVFGFAAYLVGSNHRDNNKQPAGEGGATQGDNVADDAAKDQIQPAQQVADGAAKDDQNQPPTTGTKSNQHKDQDNDKAKYLMLLGILAASVTYLTGLKPPGGLWRDDNDGHSAGSPILYDMDRRRYMVFFYSNSTSFMASIIVIVLLLCQILRRKRRPPHWSLHTAMVLDMLALLVAYAAGSARKWGTSRNVILLLIPIVVFLWLLFCYKNRRRNTASQKGGAPTTQNTGEHHPSAPATEH
;
A
#
# COMPACT_ATOMS: atom_id res chain seq x y z
N PHE A 1 6.20 -40.89 -15.30
CA PHE A 1 6.88 -40.25 -14.15
C PHE A 1 6.69 -38.74 -14.24
N ALA A 2 5.65 -38.20 -13.59
CA ALA A 2 5.50 -36.75 -13.47
C ALA A 2 6.48 -36.27 -12.40
N CYS A 3 7.55 -35.58 -12.79
CA CYS A 3 8.42 -34.89 -11.84
C CYS A 3 7.54 -34.02 -10.94
N ARG A 4 7.58 -34.26 -9.62
CA ARG A 4 7.06 -33.29 -8.67
C ARG A 4 7.83 -31.99 -8.94
N PRO A 5 7.14 -30.86 -9.13
CA PRO A 5 7.83 -29.58 -9.23
C PRO A 5 8.67 -29.40 -7.95
N PRO A 6 9.89 -28.87 -8.07
CA PRO A 6 10.75 -28.65 -6.93
C PRO A 6 10.05 -27.72 -5.91
N PRO A 7 10.38 -27.84 -4.61
CA PRO A 7 9.63 -27.21 -3.52
C PRO A 7 9.54 -25.67 -3.63
N ASP A 8 10.54 -25.04 -4.25
CA ASP A 8 10.60 -23.61 -4.56
C ASP A 8 9.64 -23.18 -5.68
N GLU A 9 9.41 -24.01 -6.71
CA GLU A 9 8.41 -23.73 -7.75
C GLU A 9 7.00 -23.73 -7.15
N LYS A 10 6.71 -24.67 -6.25
CA LYS A 10 5.40 -24.81 -5.61
C LYS A 10 5.06 -23.63 -4.68
N GLU A 11 6.04 -23.09 -3.95
CA GLU A 11 5.85 -21.93 -3.08
C GLU A 11 5.57 -20.65 -3.89
N ASN A 12 6.30 -20.43 -4.99
CA ASN A 12 6.11 -19.27 -5.86
C ASN A 12 4.75 -19.25 -6.55
N VAL A 13 4.27 -20.42 -7.00
CA VAL A 13 2.93 -20.59 -7.57
C VAL A 13 1.85 -20.23 -6.54
N ASN A 14 1.97 -20.73 -5.29
CA ASN A 14 1.01 -20.44 -4.24
C ASN A 14 0.93 -18.94 -3.92
N LYS A 15 2.08 -18.26 -3.79
CA LYS A 15 2.14 -16.80 -3.56
C LYS A 15 1.52 -16.00 -4.71
N ALA A 16 1.79 -16.37 -5.95
CA ALA A 16 1.17 -15.73 -7.11
C ALA A 16 -0.36 -15.91 -7.10
N CYS A 17 -0.85 -17.10 -6.76
CA CYS A 17 -2.29 -17.36 -6.63
C CYS A 17 -2.95 -16.49 -5.58
N GLU A 18 -2.32 -16.24 -4.43
CA GLU A 18 -2.87 -15.37 -3.38
C GLU A 18 -3.12 -13.94 -3.88
N PHE A 19 -2.18 -13.36 -4.64
CA PHE A 19 -2.36 -12.01 -5.19
C PHE A 19 -3.35 -11.96 -6.35
N ILE A 20 -3.35 -12.95 -7.23
CA ILE A 20 -4.34 -13.03 -8.32
C ILE A 20 -5.73 -13.20 -7.72
N GLN A 21 -5.88 -13.97 -6.63
CA GLN A 21 -7.13 -14.10 -5.90
C GLN A 21 -7.58 -12.76 -5.33
N LEU A 22 -6.66 -12.01 -4.71
CA LEU A 22 -6.96 -10.69 -4.17
C LEU A 22 -7.37 -9.69 -5.26
N LEU A 23 -6.64 -9.68 -6.38
CA LEU A 23 -6.97 -8.86 -7.56
C LEU A 23 -8.37 -9.18 -8.07
N ALA A 24 -8.69 -10.46 -8.25
CA ALA A 24 -10.00 -10.90 -8.75
C ALA A 24 -11.13 -10.59 -7.76
N ILE A 25 -10.92 -10.73 -6.45
CA ILE A 25 -11.91 -10.34 -5.44
C ILE A 25 -12.18 -8.83 -5.50
N LEU A 26 -11.11 -8.03 -5.59
CA LEU A 26 -11.25 -6.57 -5.65
C LEU A 26 -11.89 -6.12 -6.96
N ALA A 27 -11.49 -6.68 -8.10
CA ALA A 27 -12.09 -6.43 -9.41
C ALA A 27 -13.58 -6.83 -9.43
N ALA A 28 -13.95 -8.02 -8.93
CA ALA A 28 -15.34 -8.41 -8.78
C ALA A 28 -16.13 -7.42 -7.89
N THR A 29 -15.54 -6.98 -6.78
CA THR A 29 -16.22 -6.07 -5.84
C THR A 29 -16.47 -4.70 -6.46
N ILE A 30 -15.46 -4.09 -7.09
CA ILE A 30 -15.60 -2.75 -7.69
C ILE A 30 -16.50 -2.76 -8.92
N THR A 31 -16.46 -3.81 -9.74
CA THR A 31 -17.31 -3.94 -10.93
C THR A 31 -18.75 -4.23 -10.56
N TYR A 32 -18.97 -5.03 -9.51
CA TYR A 32 -20.30 -5.24 -8.93
C TYR A 32 -20.90 -3.92 -8.43
N GLN A 33 -20.13 -3.14 -7.65
CA GLN A 33 -20.59 -1.84 -7.16
C GLN A 33 -20.86 -0.86 -8.30
N ALA A 34 -19.96 -0.76 -9.28
CA ALA A 34 -20.12 0.10 -10.44
C ALA A 34 -21.29 -0.32 -11.35
N GLY A 35 -21.64 -1.61 -11.37
CA GLY A 35 -22.81 -2.11 -12.09
C GLY A 35 -24.14 -1.74 -11.42
N LEU A 36 -24.15 -1.63 -10.09
CA LEU A 36 -25.35 -1.26 -9.30
C LEU A 36 -25.50 0.26 -9.12
N ASP A 37 -24.40 1.00 -9.17
CA ASP A 37 -24.37 2.47 -9.15
C ASP A 37 -23.69 2.95 -10.43
N PRO A 38 -24.42 2.94 -11.58
CA PRO A 38 -23.80 3.21 -12.87
C PRO A 38 -23.28 4.65 -12.94
N PRO A 39 -22.19 4.87 -13.70
CA PRO A 39 -21.62 6.19 -13.87
C PRO A 39 -22.69 7.14 -14.43
N GLY A 40 -22.83 8.31 -13.80
CA GLY A 40 -23.85 9.30 -14.16
C GLY A 40 -25.08 9.24 -13.27
N GLY A 41 -25.24 8.18 -12.47
CA GLY A 41 -26.39 8.00 -11.58
C GLY A 41 -27.61 7.43 -12.29
N LEU A 42 -28.72 7.42 -11.53
CA LEU A 42 -30.02 6.94 -11.95
C LEU A 42 -31.03 8.09 -11.91
N TRP A 43 -32.00 8.08 -12.81
CA TRP A 43 -33.12 9.00 -12.75
C TRP A 43 -33.96 8.76 -11.49
N LEU A 44 -34.26 9.82 -10.76
CA LEU A 44 -35.07 9.75 -9.52
C LEU A 44 -36.54 10.04 -9.75
N GLU A 45 -36.88 10.67 -10.87
CA GLU A 45 -38.24 11.02 -11.26
C GLU A 45 -38.54 10.50 -12.67
N ASN A 46 -39.83 10.35 -12.98
CA ASN A 46 -40.27 9.99 -14.33
C ASN A 46 -40.30 11.25 -15.19
N GLY A 47 -39.86 11.13 -16.44
CA GLY A 47 -39.87 12.24 -17.38
C GLY A 47 -40.07 11.78 -18.82
N GLU A 48 -39.90 12.71 -19.76
CA GLU A 48 -40.00 12.37 -21.18
C GLU A 48 -38.80 11.52 -21.61
N GLY A 49 -39.07 10.28 -22.04
CA GLY A 49 -38.05 9.38 -22.57
C GLY A 49 -37.21 8.64 -21.52
N HIS A 50 -37.56 8.74 -20.23
CA HIS A 50 -36.89 8.01 -19.14
C HIS A 50 -37.84 7.71 -17.98
N THR A 51 -37.58 6.61 -17.28
CA THR A 51 -38.32 6.17 -16.10
C THR A 51 -37.44 6.20 -14.86
N VAL A 52 -38.06 6.32 -13.68
CA VAL A 52 -37.36 6.20 -12.40
C VAL A 52 -36.53 4.92 -12.36
N GLY A 53 -35.25 5.06 -12.04
CA GLY A 53 -34.30 3.96 -11.97
C GLY A 53 -33.55 3.68 -13.28
N ASP A 54 -33.92 4.32 -14.40
CA ASP A 54 -33.11 4.26 -15.61
C ASP A 54 -31.75 4.93 -15.38
N SER A 55 -30.69 4.40 -15.99
CA SER A 55 -29.38 5.03 -15.93
C SER A 55 -29.37 6.33 -16.75
N ILE A 56 -28.90 7.41 -16.15
CA ILE A 56 -28.79 8.71 -16.83
C ILE A 56 -27.82 8.62 -18.02
N LEU A 57 -26.75 7.84 -17.89
CA LEU A 57 -25.81 7.63 -18.99
C LEU A 57 -26.42 6.80 -20.13
N LEU A 58 -27.36 5.90 -19.85
CA LEU A 58 -28.06 5.14 -20.88
C LEU A 58 -28.93 6.04 -21.75
N THR A 59 -29.65 6.98 -21.14
CA THR A 59 -30.58 7.87 -21.86
C THR A 59 -29.83 8.99 -22.58
N THR A 60 -28.78 9.56 -21.97
CA THR A 60 -28.01 10.68 -22.56
C THR A 60 -26.92 10.22 -23.54
N HIS A 61 -26.23 9.11 -23.26
CA HIS A 61 -25.08 8.62 -24.04
C HIS A 61 -25.11 7.09 -24.21
N PRO A 62 -26.09 6.54 -24.95
CA PRO A 62 -26.36 5.09 -25.00
C PRO A 62 -25.17 4.25 -25.48
N ILE A 63 -24.36 4.76 -26.42
CA ILE A 63 -23.16 4.06 -26.90
C ILE A 63 -22.13 3.90 -25.78
N ARG A 64 -21.92 4.95 -24.97
CA ARG A 64 -20.98 4.93 -23.85
C ARG A 64 -21.46 4.04 -22.73
N TYR A 65 -22.75 4.13 -22.40
CA TYR A 65 -23.35 3.24 -21.42
C TYR A 65 -23.20 1.77 -21.83
N LYS A 66 -23.51 1.41 -23.09
CA LYS A 66 -23.33 0.03 -23.57
C LYS A 66 -21.88 -0.43 -23.47
N ALA A 67 -20.93 0.40 -23.89
CA ALA A 67 -19.51 0.09 -23.77
C ALA A 67 -19.10 -0.13 -22.30
N PHE A 68 -19.49 0.78 -21.41
CA PHE A 68 -19.27 0.64 -19.96
C PHE A 68 -19.89 -0.65 -19.42
N PHE A 69 -21.18 -0.88 -19.68
CA PHE A 69 -21.95 -2.00 -19.14
C PHE A 69 -21.35 -3.35 -19.56
N TYR A 70 -21.06 -3.54 -20.86
CA TYR A 70 -20.47 -4.78 -21.34
C TYR A 70 -19.05 -4.97 -20.83
N SER A 71 -18.19 -3.95 -20.90
CA SER A 71 -16.82 -4.06 -20.37
C SER A 71 -16.81 -4.33 -18.86
N ASN A 72 -17.63 -3.64 -18.07
CA ASN A 72 -17.74 -3.85 -16.63
C ASN A 72 -18.25 -5.26 -16.30
N SER A 73 -19.25 -5.75 -17.05
CA SER A 73 -19.79 -7.10 -16.87
C SER A 73 -18.79 -8.19 -17.23
N VAL A 74 -18.00 -8.00 -18.30
CA VAL A 74 -16.93 -8.94 -18.66
C VAL A 74 -15.87 -8.99 -17.57
N ALA A 75 -15.47 -7.85 -17.00
CA ALA A 75 -14.55 -7.82 -15.86
C ALA A 75 -15.15 -8.55 -14.64
N PHE A 76 -16.39 -8.28 -14.28
CA PHE A 76 -17.07 -8.98 -13.17
C PHE A 76 -17.07 -10.51 -13.36
N VAL A 77 -17.50 -10.99 -14.53
CA VAL A 77 -17.57 -12.42 -14.84
C VAL A 77 -16.17 -13.04 -14.93
N ALA A 78 -15.21 -12.38 -15.58
CA ALA A 78 -13.83 -12.84 -15.66
C ALA A 78 -13.21 -12.97 -14.26
N SER A 79 -13.45 -12.01 -13.38
CA SER A 79 -13.02 -12.06 -11.97
C SER A 79 -13.61 -13.27 -11.22
N LEU A 80 -14.90 -13.58 -11.39
CA LEU A 80 -15.50 -14.79 -10.80
C LEU A 80 -14.89 -16.07 -11.35
N VAL A 81 -14.67 -16.13 -12.67
CA VAL A 81 -14.01 -17.26 -13.32
C VAL A 81 -12.60 -17.44 -12.75
N ILE A 82 -11.81 -16.37 -12.63
CA ILE A 82 -10.47 -16.41 -12.02
C ILE A 82 -10.53 -16.97 -10.59
N ILE A 83 -11.46 -16.50 -9.75
CA ILE A 83 -11.61 -17.00 -8.37
C ILE A 83 -11.86 -18.50 -8.35
N VAL A 84 -12.73 -19.02 -9.22
CA VAL A 84 -13.02 -20.46 -9.34
C VAL A 84 -11.82 -21.21 -9.91
N MET A 85 -11.14 -20.67 -10.93
CA MET A 85 -9.96 -21.28 -11.56
C MET A 85 -8.82 -21.47 -10.56
N LEU A 86 -8.60 -20.50 -9.67
CA LEU A 86 -7.56 -20.55 -8.64
C LEU A 86 -7.77 -21.68 -7.62
N GLN A 87 -8.97 -22.24 -7.51
CA GLN A 87 -9.25 -23.41 -6.68
C GLN A 87 -8.74 -24.73 -7.31
N ASN A 88 -8.44 -24.74 -8.61
CA ASN A 88 -8.02 -25.92 -9.34
C ASN A 88 -6.57 -25.80 -9.85
N LYS A 89 -5.67 -26.61 -9.27
CA LYS A 89 -4.23 -26.64 -9.61
C LYS A 89 -3.93 -26.85 -11.09
N LYS A 90 -4.81 -27.53 -11.85
CA LYS A 90 -4.61 -27.71 -13.30
C LYS A 90 -4.88 -26.42 -14.07
N LEU A 91 -5.94 -25.69 -13.72
CA LEU A 91 -6.33 -24.44 -14.39
C LEU A 91 -5.34 -23.31 -14.10
N VAL A 92 -4.75 -23.30 -12.90
CA VAL A 92 -3.68 -22.37 -12.52
C VAL A 92 -2.44 -22.49 -13.42
N ARG A 93 -2.14 -23.70 -13.93
CA ARG A 93 -0.95 -23.95 -14.75
C ARG A 93 -1.17 -23.74 -16.25
N LEU A 94 -2.38 -23.37 -16.67
CA LEU A 94 -2.73 -23.16 -18.08
C LEU A 94 -2.64 -21.68 -18.45
N HIS A 95 -2.28 -21.40 -19.71
CA HIS A 95 -2.37 -20.06 -20.32
C HIS A 95 -3.78 -19.46 -20.25
N ILE A 96 -4.81 -20.27 -19.93
CA ILE A 96 -6.19 -19.81 -19.73
C ILE A 96 -6.28 -18.82 -18.56
N LEU A 97 -5.55 -19.03 -17.45
CA LEU A 97 -5.60 -18.12 -16.29
C LEU A 97 -5.01 -16.75 -16.64
N GLU A 98 -3.89 -16.77 -17.36
CA GLU A 98 -3.24 -15.55 -17.86
C GLU A 98 -4.14 -14.79 -18.83
N ALA A 99 -4.76 -15.50 -19.78
CA ALA A 99 -5.73 -14.91 -20.71
C ALA A 99 -6.95 -14.31 -19.99
N ALA A 100 -7.49 -15.00 -18.97
CA ALA A 100 -8.61 -14.50 -18.19
C ALA A 100 -8.24 -13.23 -17.41
N MET A 101 -7.06 -13.17 -16.82
CA MET A 101 -6.57 -11.99 -16.11
C MET A 101 -6.29 -10.81 -17.03
N ILE A 102 -5.72 -11.06 -18.20
CA ILE A 102 -5.53 -10.02 -19.23
C ILE A 102 -6.89 -9.47 -19.65
N LEU A 103 -7.84 -10.35 -19.96
CA LEU A 103 -9.21 -9.96 -20.30
C LEU A 103 -9.86 -9.12 -19.21
N ASP A 104 -9.70 -9.51 -17.93
CA ASP A 104 -10.22 -8.77 -16.78
C ASP A 104 -9.67 -7.34 -16.71
N LEU A 105 -8.34 -7.18 -16.80
CA LEU A 105 -7.69 -5.87 -16.76
C LEU A 105 -8.07 -4.97 -17.95
N PHE A 106 -8.13 -5.53 -19.17
CA PHE A 106 -8.58 -4.79 -20.35
C PHE A 106 -10.04 -4.36 -20.23
N SER A 107 -10.88 -5.22 -19.68
CA SER A 107 -12.29 -4.95 -19.46
C SER A 107 -12.48 -3.85 -18.40
N LEU A 108 -11.67 -3.85 -17.33
CA LEU A 108 -11.63 -2.75 -16.36
C LEU A 108 -11.19 -1.43 -17.01
N MET A 109 -10.16 -1.43 -17.86
CA MET A 109 -9.72 -0.22 -18.58
C MET A 109 -10.80 0.30 -19.53
N GLY A 110 -11.48 -0.59 -20.27
CA GLY A 110 -12.58 -0.24 -21.16
C GLY A 110 -13.77 0.35 -20.41
N ALA A 111 -14.15 -0.29 -19.29
CA ALA A 111 -15.21 0.22 -18.42
C ALA A 111 -14.84 1.59 -17.84
N TYR A 112 -13.61 1.76 -17.35
CA TYR A 112 -13.15 3.04 -16.83
C TYR A 112 -13.17 4.14 -17.90
N ALA A 113 -12.70 3.85 -19.12
CA ALA A 113 -12.69 4.82 -20.23
C ALA A 113 -14.09 5.26 -20.63
N ALA A 114 -15.02 4.31 -20.78
CA ALA A 114 -16.40 4.60 -21.15
C ALA A 114 -17.20 5.27 -20.01
N GLY A 115 -16.95 4.84 -18.77
CA GLY A 115 -17.72 5.25 -17.61
C GLY A 115 -17.26 6.55 -16.94
N SER A 116 -15.98 6.93 -17.02
CA SER A 116 -15.46 8.14 -16.36
C SER A 116 -15.53 9.42 -17.21
N SER A 117 -15.75 9.29 -18.52
CA SER A 117 -15.75 10.41 -19.47
C SER A 117 -17.12 10.62 -20.11
N ARG A 118 -17.56 11.89 -20.21
CA ARG A 118 -18.75 12.28 -20.98
C ARG A 118 -18.37 12.91 -22.32
N ASP A 119 -17.21 13.56 -22.37
CA ASP A 119 -16.70 14.19 -23.59
C ASP A 119 -15.84 13.23 -24.43
N THR A 120 -15.72 13.54 -25.72
CA THR A 120 -14.89 12.76 -26.67
C THR A 120 -13.40 12.98 -26.42
N SER A 121 -12.99 14.21 -26.09
CA SER A 121 -11.58 14.56 -25.82
C SER A 121 -11.01 13.85 -24.59
N THR A 122 -11.77 13.78 -23.50
CA THR A 122 -11.36 13.08 -22.27
C THR A 122 -11.33 11.57 -22.48
N SER A 123 -12.26 11.03 -23.29
CA SER A 123 -12.26 9.61 -23.67
C SER A 123 -11.02 9.24 -24.49
N ILE A 124 -10.66 10.04 -25.50
CA ILE A 124 -9.44 9.85 -26.29
C ILE A 124 -8.21 9.84 -25.39
N TYR A 125 -8.13 10.73 -24.40
CA TYR A 125 -7.02 10.75 -23.45
C TYR A 125 -6.90 9.42 -22.67
N ILE A 126 -8.00 8.87 -22.15
CA ILE A 126 -7.95 7.60 -21.41
C ILE A 126 -7.56 6.45 -22.34
N VAL A 127 -8.14 6.38 -23.53
CA VAL A 127 -7.80 5.34 -24.52
C VAL A 127 -6.32 5.45 -24.95
N ALA A 128 -5.80 6.66 -25.13
CA ALA A 128 -4.39 6.89 -25.44
C ALA A 128 -3.48 6.45 -24.28
N MET A 129 -3.83 6.77 -23.04
CA MET A 129 -3.10 6.30 -21.85
C MET A 129 -3.14 4.77 -21.72
N ALA A 130 -4.28 4.14 -22.01
CA ALA A 130 -4.41 2.70 -22.08
C ALA A 130 -3.44 2.11 -23.11
N GLY A 131 -3.44 2.64 -24.33
CA GLY A 131 -2.50 2.24 -25.38
C GLY A 131 -1.04 2.44 -24.99
N ALA A 132 -0.71 3.56 -24.35
CA ALA A 132 0.64 3.85 -23.85
C ALA A 132 1.09 2.82 -22.80
N VAL A 133 0.21 2.40 -21.88
CA VAL A 133 0.50 1.34 -20.92
C VAL A 133 0.82 0.02 -21.64
N LEU A 134 0.07 -0.34 -22.68
CA LEU A 134 0.34 -1.56 -23.45
C LEU A 134 1.68 -1.50 -24.17
N ILE A 135 1.95 -0.39 -24.85
CA ILE A 135 3.24 -0.17 -25.55
C ILE A 135 4.38 -0.25 -24.54
N TYR A 136 4.24 0.39 -23.38
CA TYR A 136 5.22 0.35 -22.32
C TYR A 136 5.48 -1.08 -21.80
N VAL A 137 4.41 -1.86 -21.54
CA VAL A 137 4.54 -3.26 -21.14
C VAL A 137 5.29 -4.05 -22.21
N VAL A 138 4.89 -3.93 -23.48
CA VAL A 138 5.52 -4.64 -24.61
C VAL A 138 6.99 -4.28 -24.78
N ILE A 139 7.34 -2.99 -24.71
CA ILE A 139 8.74 -2.53 -24.71
C ILE A 139 9.51 -3.18 -23.57
N HIS A 140 8.92 -3.24 -22.38
CA HIS A 140 9.53 -3.93 -21.25
C HIS A 140 9.77 -5.42 -21.49
N ILE A 141 8.81 -6.12 -22.10
CA ILE A 141 8.96 -7.54 -22.46
C ILE A 141 10.13 -7.71 -23.43
N ILE A 142 10.20 -6.88 -24.46
CA ILE A 142 11.17 -7.00 -25.57
C ILE A 142 12.59 -6.64 -25.12
N PHE A 143 12.78 -5.51 -24.43
CA PHE A 143 14.12 -4.98 -24.15
C PHE A 143 14.80 -5.59 -22.93
N PHE A 144 14.04 -6.05 -21.94
CA PHE A 144 14.58 -6.39 -20.62
C PHE A 144 14.50 -7.88 -20.28
N THR A 145 14.22 -8.76 -21.23
CA THR A 145 14.33 -10.22 -21.03
C THR A 145 15.77 -10.75 -21.02
N LEU A 146 16.79 -9.89 -21.12
CA LEU A 146 18.21 -10.27 -21.19
C LEU A 146 19.02 -9.65 -20.04
N ASP A 147 19.59 -10.56 -19.25
CA ASP A 147 20.67 -10.38 -18.26
C ASP A 147 20.29 -9.91 -16.82
N PRO A 148 19.99 -10.84 -15.89
CA PRO A 148 19.66 -10.49 -14.51
C PRO A 148 20.91 -10.21 -13.68
N ARG A 149 21.12 -8.95 -13.27
CA ARG A 149 22.18 -8.58 -12.32
C ARG A 149 21.63 -8.36 -10.90
N GLY A 150 21.69 -9.44 -10.12
CA GLY A 150 22.30 -9.39 -8.78
C GLY A 150 21.56 -8.68 -7.63
N MET A 151 20.22 -8.57 -7.63
CA MET A 151 19.49 -8.25 -6.40
C MET A 151 19.08 -9.51 -5.62
N HIS A 152 19.22 -9.50 -4.28
CA HIS A 152 18.86 -10.62 -3.41
C HIS A 152 17.36 -10.98 -3.60
N LYS A 153 17.08 -12.22 -4.02
CA LYS A 153 15.73 -12.75 -4.34
C LYS A 153 14.68 -12.43 -3.27
N ASP A 154 15.04 -12.55 -1.99
CA ASP A 154 14.12 -12.29 -0.86
C ASP A 154 13.63 -10.84 -0.75
N VAL A 155 14.46 -9.87 -1.16
CA VAL A 155 14.08 -8.44 -1.14
C VAL A 155 13.14 -8.16 -2.30
N LEU A 156 13.44 -8.75 -3.47
CA LEU A 156 12.65 -8.62 -4.68
C LEU A 156 11.22 -9.13 -4.47
N ASP A 157 11.10 -10.31 -3.86
CA ASP A 157 9.81 -10.93 -3.61
C ASP A 157 9.01 -10.14 -2.57
N LYS A 158 9.63 -9.65 -1.48
CA LYS A 158 8.94 -8.77 -0.52
C LYS A 158 8.47 -7.46 -1.16
N CYS A 159 9.30 -6.81 -1.97
CA CYS A 159 8.89 -5.62 -2.72
C CYS A 159 7.72 -5.93 -3.64
N ARG A 160 7.77 -7.04 -4.38
CA ARG A 160 6.69 -7.44 -5.29
C ARG A 160 5.36 -7.57 -4.55
N GLU A 161 5.33 -8.28 -3.41
CA GLU A 161 4.12 -8.45 -2.59
C GLU A 161 3.50 -7.09 -2.21
N VAL A 162 4.35 -6.18 -1.71
CA VAL A 162 3.97 -4.84 -1.28
C VAL A 162 3.42 -3.99 -2.42
N LEU A 163 4.16 -3.94 -3.52
CA LEU A 163 3.83 -3.11 -4.67
C LEU A 163 2.52 -3.56 -5.33
N LEU A 164 2.30 -4.88 -5.36
CA LEU A 164 1.11 -5.45 -5.95
C LEU A 164 -0.11 -5.12 -5.07
N LEU A 165 0.00 -5.25 -3.75
CA LEU A 165 -1.06 -4.81 -2.82
C LEU A 165 -1.41 -3.33 -3.00
N LEU A 166 -0.38 -2.47 -3.06
CA LEU A 166 -0.56 -1.04 -3.26
C LEU A 166 -1.22 -0.74 -4.62
N ALA A 167 -0.77 -1.40 -5.68
CA ALA A 167 -1.30 -1.19 -7.03
C ALA A 167 -2.75 -1.68 -7.15
N ILE A 168 -3.10 -2.84 -6.59
CA ILE A 168 -4.48 -3.34 -6.62
C ILE A 168 -5.41 -2.38 -5.86
N LEU A 169 -4.99 -1.89 -4.69
CA LEU A 169 -5.79 -0.95 -3.89
C LEU A 169 -5.86 0.45 -4.52
N ALA A 170 -4.77 0.94 -5.12
CA ALA A 170 -4.79 2.20 -5.85
C ALA A 170 -5.67 2.12 -7.11
N ALA A 171 -5.62 1.00 -7.85
CA ALA A 171 -6.50 0.76 -8.99
C ALA A 171 -7.98 0.73 -8.56
N SER A 172 -8.31 0.06 -7.45
CA SER A 172 -9.70 -0.03 -6.99
C SER A 172 -10.29 1.32 -6.59
N ILE A 173 -9.57 2.11 -5.78
CA ILE A 173 -10.06 3.42 -5.33
C ILE A 173 -10.12 4.44 -6.47
N THR A 174 -9.17 4.41 -7.41
CA THR A 174 -9.18 5.32 -8.56
C THR A 174 -10.24 4.92 -9.57
N TYR A 175 -10.51 3.63 -9.75
CA TYR A 175 -11.63 3.14 -10.57
C TYR A 175 -12.96 3.68 -10.06
N GLN A 176 -13.25 3.48 -8.77
CA GLN A 176 -14.48 3.98 -8.13
C GLN A 176 -14.59 5.51 -8.22
N ALA A 177 -13.52 6.22 -7.87
CA ALA A 177 -13.51 7.68 -7.89
C ALA A 177 -13.65 8.26 -9.31
N GLY A 178 -13.14 7.57 -10.33
CA GLY A 178 -13.28 8.02 -11.72
C GLY A 178 -14.70 7.82 -12.26
N LEU A 179 -15.38 6.74 -11.86
CA LEU A 179 -16.77 6.50 -12.24
C LEU A 179 -17.77 7.36 -11.45
N THR A 180 -17.39 7.79 -10.25
CA THR A 180 -18.17 8.66 -9.37
C THR A 180 -17.33 9.88 -8.96
N PRO A 181 -17.14 10.85 -9.87
CA PRO A 181 -16.31 12.01 -9.60
C PRO A 181 -16.86 12.81 -8.40
N PRO A 182 -15.96 13.49 -7.65
CA PRO A 182 -16.33 14.33 -6.53
C PRO A 182 -17.34 15.39 -6.96
N GLY A 183 -18.26 15.74 -6.05
CA GLY A 183 -19.40 16.61 -6.35
C GLY A 183 -20.61 15.87 -6.89
N GLY A 184 -20.47 14.65 -7.42
CA GLY A 184 -21.58 13.89 -8.00
C GLY A 184 -21.96 14.35 -9.40
N PHE A 185 -23.20 14.05 -9.79
CA PHE A 185 -23.75 14.32 -11.12
C PHE A 185 -25.00 15.20 -11.02
N TRP A 186 -25.25 15.97 -12.06
CA TRP A 186 -26.54 16.62 -12.25
C TRP A 186 -27.61 15.58 -12.56
N GLU A 187 -28.79 15.73 -11.94
CA GLU A 187 -29.92 14.79 -12.08
C GLU A 187 -30.98 15.28 -13.07
N ILE A 188 -31.03 16.58 -13.39
CA ILE A 188 -32.06 17.20 -14.23
C ILE A 188 -31.38 18.10 -15.25
N ASP A 189 -31.91 18.11 -16.47
CA ASP A 189 -31.52 19.08 -17.49
C ASP A 189 -32.11 20.45 -17.14
N ASP A 190 -31.26 21.47 -17.03
CA ASP A 190 -31.69 22.86 -16.83
C ASP A 190 -31.08 23.73 -17.93
N GLU A 191 -31.88 24.01 -18.95
CA GLU A 191 -31.50 24.86 -20.09
C GLU A 191 -31.17 26.29 -19.67
N LYS A 192 -31.71 26.80 -18.55
CA LYS A 192 -31.43 28.18 -18.12
C LYS A 192 -30.01 28.34 -17.58
N HIS A 193 -29.51 27.31 -16.92
CA HIS A 193 -28.17 27.32 -16.33
C HIS A 193 -27.15 26.49 -17.14
N GLY A 194 -27.62 25.79 -18.19
CA GLY A 194 -26.78 24.93 -19.03
C GLY A 194 -26.38 23.62 -18.34
N HIS A 195 -27.14 23.19 -17.33
CA HIS A 195 -26.88 21.93 -16.63
C HIS A 195 -27.44 20.77 -17.45
N HIS A 196 -26.61 19.73 -17.62
CA HIS A 196 -26.99 18.53 -18.34
C HIS A 196 -26.92 17.32 -17.40
N ALA A 197 -27.98 16.52 -17.38
CA ALA A 197 -28.07 15.34 -16.54
C ALA A 197 -26.91 14.36 -16.86
N GLY A 198 -26.32 13.80 -15.80
CA GLY A 198 -25.22 12.83 -15.89
C GLY A 198 -23.83 13.45 -16.09
N PHE A 199 -23.73 14.77 -16.28
CA PHE A 199 -22.47 15.50 -16.21
C PHE A 199 -22.07 15.75 -14.75
N SER A 200 -20.76 15.80 -14.50
CA SER A 200 -20.24 16.01 -13.14
C SER A 200 -20.48 17.46 -12.71
N ILE A 201 -21.03 17.65 -11.51
CA ILE A 201 -21.24 18.99 -10.93
C ILE A 201 -19.89 19.73 -10.77
N LEU A 202 -18.81 19.00 -10.44
CA LEU A 202 -17.47 19.57 -10.35
C LEU A 202 -16.94 20.05 -11.71
N GLN A 203 -17.27 19.33 -12.79
CA GLN A 203 -16.88 19.74 -14.15
C GLN A 203 -17.50 21.07 -14.51
N ASP A 204 -18.80 21.20 -14.28
CA ASP A 204 -19.59 22.36 -14.64
C ASP A 204 -19.19 23.61 -13.82
N LYS A 205 -19.13 23.49 -12.49
CA LYS A 205 -18.81 24.63 -11.60
C LYS A 205 -17.33 24.96 -11.50
N TYR A 206 -16.46 23.95 -11.56
CA TYR A 206 -15.03 24.09 -11.26
C TYR A 206 -14.15 23.33 -12.27
N HIS A 207 -14.32 23.65 -13.56
CA HIS A 207 -13.66 22.97 -14.69
C HIS A 207 -12.16 22.68 -14.52
N ARG A 208 -11.38 23.65 -14.03
CA ARG A 208 -9.93 23.46 -13.80
C ARG A 208 -9.64 22.36 -12.77
N ARG A 209 -10.46 22.28 -11.73
CA ARG A 209 -10.30 21.31 -10.64
C ARG A 209 -10.78 19.94 -11.08
N TYR A 210 -11.89 19.88 -11.81
CA TYR A 210 -12.33 18.64 -12.44
C TYR A 210 -11.26 18.08 -13.37
N LYS A 211 -10.67 18.90 -14.26
CA LYS A 211 -9.57 18.45 -15.12
C LYS A 211 -8.38 17.93 -14.33
N ALA A 212 -7.93 18.65 -13.30
CA ALA A 212 -6.84 18.20 -12.44
C ALA A 212 -7.18 16.86 -11.76
N PHE A 213 -8.36 16.74 -11.16
CA PHE A 213 -8.84 15.50 -10.56
C PHE A 213 -8.87 14.36 -11.58
N PHE A 214 -9.54 14.55 -12.71
CA PHE A 214 -9.77 13.55 -13.74
C PHE A 214 -8.45 13.02 -14.31
N TYR A 215 -7.55 13.91 -14.74
CA TYR A 215 -6.28 13.50 -15.36
C TYR A 215 -5.34 12.83 -14.35
N CYS A 216 -5.24 13.36 -13.12
CA CYS A 216 -4.39 12.77 -12.09
C CYS A 216 -4.94 11.42 -11.58
N ASN A 217 -6.26 11.30 -11.41
CA ASN A 217 -6.91 10.05 -11.01
C ASN A 217 -6.75 8.98 -12.10
N ALA A 218 -6.98 9.34 -13.38
CA ALA A 218 -6.79 8.44 -14.51
C ALA A 218 -5.33 8.01 -14.67
N ALA A 219 -4.37 8.92 -14.49
CA ALA A 219 -2.95 8.58 -14.51
C ALA A 219 -2.59 7.61 -13.38
N SER A 220 -3.12 7.81 -12.17
CA SER A 220 -2.93 6.90 -11.04
C SER A 220 -3.55 5.51 -11.29
N PHE A 221 -4.74 5.45 -11.87
CA PHE A 221 -5.38 4.20 -12.28
C PHE A 221 -4.52 3.44 -13.30
N MET A 222 -4.09 4.12 -14.37
CA MET A 222 -3.28 3.54 -15.44
C MET A 222 -1.91 3.08 -14.96
N ALA A 223 -1.24 3.88 -14.10
CA ALA A 223 0.02 3.49 -13.48
C ALA A 223 -0.14 2.26 -12.59
N SER A 224 -1.27 2.15 -11.87
CA SER A 224 -1.57 0.99 -11.02
C SER A 224 -1.84 -0.27 -11.86
N VAL A 225 -2.59 -0.16 -12.96
CA VAL A 225 -2.79 -1.28 -13.90
C VAL A 225 -1.47 -1.73 -14.53
N ALA A 226 -0.62 -0.79 -14.96
CA ALA A 226 0.71 -1.10 -15.47
C ALA A 226 1.56 -1.85 -14.44
N LEU A 227 1.55 -1.39 -13.17
CA LEU A 227 2.22 -2.09 -12.07
C LEU A 227 1.68 -3.50 -11.87
N ILE A 228 0.37 -3.70 -11.87
CA ILE A 228 -0.25 -5.03 -11.73
C ILE A 228 0.24 -5.97 -12.84
N ILE A 229 0.21 -5.53 -14.10
CA ILE A 229 0.66 -6.34 -15.24
C ILE A 229 2.14 -6.72 -15.10
N LEU A 230 3.00 -5.77 -14.74
CA LEU A 230 4.43 -6.01 -14.55
C LEU A 230 4.74 -6.92 -13.35
N LEU A 231 3.95 -6.82 -12.27
CA LEU A 231 4.20 -7.52 -11.00
C LEU A 231 3.59 -8.93 -10.94
N VAL A 232 2.48 -9.17 -11.63
CA VAL A 232 1.87 -10.51 -11.66
C VAL A 232 2.74 -11.45 -12.48
N ASN A 233 3.29 -11.00 -13.61
CA ASN A 233 4.09 -11.85 -14.46
C ASN A 233 5.50 -12.07 -13.87
N PRO A 234 5.86 -13.32 -13.48
CA PRO A 234 7.16 -13.63 -12.90
C PRO A 234 8.34 -13.38 -13.85
N THR A 235 8.09 -13.32 -15.17
CA THR A 235 9.13 -13.01 -16.17
C THR A 235 9.35 -11.49 -16.32
N LEU A 236 8.35 -10.66 -15.98
CA LEU A 236 8.39 -9.21 -16.17
C LEU A 236 8.80 -8.44 -14.92
N TYR A 237 8.52 -8.94 -13.72
CA TYR A 237 8.81 -8.18 -12.50
C TYR A 237 10.32 -8.07 -12.20
N LYS A 238 11.11 -9.13 -12.48
CA LYS A 238 12.56 -9.09 -12.20
C LYS A 238 13.24 -8.01 -13.03
N PRO A 239 13.03 -7.94 -14.35
CA PRO A 239 13.62 -6.87 -15.13
C PRO A 239 12.99 -5.50 -14.86
N ALA A 240 11.69 -5.42 -14.57
CA ALA A 240 11.04 -4.14 -14.23
C ALA A 240 11.60 -3.48 -12.96
N ILE A 241 12.10 -4.26 -12.00
CA ILE A 241 12.72 -3.70 -10.79
C ILE A 241 14.11 -3.14 -11.09
N GLU A 242 14.89 -3.80 -11.95
CA GLU A 242 16.22 -3.33 -12.35
C GLU A 242 16.16 -2.01 -13.14
N CYS A 243 15.07 -1.78 -13.87
CA CYS A 243 14.89 -0.60 -14.73
C CYS A 243 14.34 0.65 -14.03
N TYR A 244 14.19 0.65 -12.71
CA TYR A 244 13.45 1.68 -11.97
C TYR A 244 11.99 1.89 -12.44
N ALA A 245 11.49 1.07 -13.35
CA ALA A 245 10.16 1.17 -13.95
C ALA A 245 9.04 1.08 -12.92
N LEU A 246 9.12 0.10 -12.01
CA LEU A 246 8.15 -0.01 -10.92
C LEU A 246 8.20 1.20 -9.99
N PHE A 247 9.39 1.77 -9.77
CA PHE A 247 9.55 2.97 -8.95
C PHE A 247 8.92 4.20 -9.61
N VAL A 248 9.14 4.40 -10.92
CA VAL A 248 8.55 5.50 -11.67
C VAL A 248 7.02 5.39 -11.71
N CYS A 249 6.48 4.22 -12.06
CA CYS A 249 5.02 4.00 -12.08
C CYS A 249 4.39 4.23 -10.70
N MET A 250 5.02 3.76 -9.63
CA MET A 250 4.51 3.94 -8.28
C MET A 250 4.60 5.38 -7.80
N VAL A 251 5.74 6.05 -7.97
CA VAL A 251 5.89 7.46 -7.59
C VAL A 251 4.92 8.32 -8.39
N GLY A 252 4.85 8.12 -9.71
CA GLY A 252 3.88 8.80 -10.57
C GLY A 252 2.43 8.53 -10.16
N GLY A 253 2.10 7.27 -9.85
CA GLY A 253 0.78 6.88 -9.35
C GLY A 253 0.41 7.55 -8.03
N MET A 254 1.31 7.55 -7.04
CA MET A 254 1.07 8.21 -5.75
C MET A 254 0.91 9.72 -5.90
N PHE A 255 1.74 10.40 -6.72
CA PHE A 255 1.54 11.82 -7.00
C PHE A 255 0.21 12.09 -7.71
N GLY A 256 -0.18 11.23 -8.65
CA GLY A 256 -1.50 11.27 -9.29
C GLY A 256 -2.63 11.16 -8.26
N LEU A 257 -2.55 10.20 -7.33
CA LEU A 257 -3.54 10.01 -6.28
C LEU A 257 -3.63 11.23 -5.35
N MET A 258 -2.49 11.77 -4.90
CA MET A 258 -2.44 12.93 -4.02
C MET A 258 -2.98 14.20 -4.70
N ALA A 259 -2.64 14.42 -5.97
CA ALA A 259 -3.13 15.55 -6.75
C ALA A 259 -4.64 15.42 -7.02
N ALA A 260 -5.12 14.22 -7.33
CA ALA A 260 -6.54 13.94 -7.48
C ALA A 260 -7.29 14.24 -6.17
N TYR A 261 -6.79 13.75 -5.03
CA TYR A 261 -7.37 14.03 -3.72
C TYR A 261 -7.43 15.54 -3.43
N ALA A 262 -6.34 16.28 -3.67
CA ALA A 262 -6.31 17.73 -3.42
C ALA A 262 -7.27 18.51 -4.34
N ALA A 263 -7.43 18.07 -5.59
CA ALA A 263 -8.34 18.66 -6.54
C ALA A 263 -9.80 18.34 -6.22
N GLY A 264 -10.09 17.11 -5.78
CA GLY A 264 -11.45 16.59 -5.63
C GLY A 264 -12.08 16.72 -4.24
N SER A 265 -11.30 16.73 -3.16
CA SER A 265 -11.83 16.58 -1.78
C SER A 265 -12.51 17.81 -1.17
N SER A 266 -12.28 19.01 -1.71
CA SER A 266 -12.90 20.25 -1.24
C SER A 266 -13.38 21.06 -2.41
N LEU A 267 -14.45 21.86 -2.29
CA LEU A 267 -14.81 22.85 -3.32
C LEU A 267 -14.16 24.22 -3.09
N HIS A 268 -13.68 24.49 -1.88
CA HIS A 268 -13.10 25.78 -1.52
C HIS A 268 -11.58 25.84 -1.68
N LEU A 269 -11.10 26.90 -2.35
CA LEU A 269 -9.68 27.14 -2.60
C LEU A 269 -8.82 27.13 -1.32
N LYS A 270 -9.30 27.74 -0.23
CA LYS A 270 -8.58 27.78 1.06
C LYS A 270 -8.33 26.39 1.65
N ALA A 271 -9.30 25.50 1.55
CA ALA A 271 -9.18 24.12 2.04
C ALA A 271 -8.24 23.31 1.13
N SER A 272 -8.33 23.50 -0.19
CA SER A 272 -7.42 22.88 -1.17
C SER A 272 -5.96 23.31 -0.98
N ILE A 273 -5.70 24.59 -0.64
CA ILE A 273 -4.34 25.06 -0.30
C ILE A 273 -3.76 24.30 0.88
N VAL A 274 -4.55 24.03 1.93
CA VAL A 274 -4.07 23.25 3.09
C VAL A 274 -3.69 21.83 2.66
N VAL A 275 -4.51 21.18 1.83
CA VAL A 275 -4.20 19.86 1.31
C VAL A 275 -2.93 19.90 0.45
N LEU A 276 -2.76 20.91 -0.41
CA LEU A 276 -1.55 21.08 -1.24
C LEU A 276 -0.30 21.33 -0.39
N VAL A 277 -0.40 22.12 0.68
CA VAL A 277 0.70 22.31 1.65
C VAL A 277 1.03 20.98 2.31
N LEU A 278 0.03 20.20 2.72
CA LEU A 278 0.22 18.87 3.31
C LEU A 278 0.87 17.90 2.32
N VAL A 279 0.49 17.93 1.03
CA VAL A 279 1.15 17.20 -0.06
C VAL A 279 2.62 17.61 -0.17
N ALA A 280 2.92 18.90 -0.14
CA ALA A 280 4.29 19.42 -0.26
C ALA A 280 5.17 19.08 0.96
N LEU A 281 4.57 18.89 2.14
CA LEU A 281 5.27 18.45 3.34
C LEU A 281 5.73 16.98 3.27
N VAL A 282 5.06 16.12 2.49
CA VAL A 282 5.44 14.71 2.31
C VAL A 282 6.89 14.55 1.79
N PRO A 283 7.30 15.16 0.65
CA PRO A 283 8.67 15.07 0.17
C PRO A 283 9.67 15.78 1.09
N VAL A 284 9.27 16.87 1.75
CA VAL A 284 10.13 17.58 2.72
C VAL A 284 10.42 16.69 3.93
N PHE A 285 9.42 16.01 4.47
CA PHE A 285 9.57 15.09 5.59
C PHE A 285 10.37 13.84 5.18
N GLY A 286 10.14 13.32 3.98
CA GLY A 286 10.94 12.25 3.39
C GLY A 286 12.41 12.65 3.21
N PHE A 287 12.68 13.88 2.77
CA PHE A 287 14.03 14.43 2.62
C PHE A 287 14.69 14.72 3.97
N ALA A 288 13.96 15.24 4.95
CA ALA A 288 14.46 15.44 6.31
C ALA A 288 14.82 14.10 6.97
N ALA A 289 13.97 13.08 6.84
CA ALA A 289 14.28 11.72 7.29
C ALA A 289 15.52 11.14 6.57
N TYR A 290 15.70 11.45 5.28
CA TYR A 290 16.90 11.09 4.52
C TYR A 290 18.16 11.77 5.07
N LEU A 291 18.12 13.08 5.33
CA LEU A 291 19.25 13.86 5.86
C LEU A 291 19.65 13.40 7.27
N VAL A 292 18.67 13.22 8.17
CA VAL A 292 18.93 12.69 9.53
C VAL A 292 19.56 11.30 9.46
N GLY A 293 19.08 10.44 8.55
CA GLY A 293 19.68 9.13 8.29
C GLY A 293 21.07 9.18 7.64
N SER A 294 21.43 10.28 6.96
CA SER A 294 22.77 10.49 6.39
C SER A 294 23.75 10.99 7.44
N ASN A 295 23.36 11.94 8.29
CA ASN A 295 24.23 12.46 9.35
C ASN A 295 24.58 11.38 10.38
N HIS A 296 23.65 10.47 10.68
CA HIS A 296 23.94 9.36 11.59
C HIS A 296 24.93 8.34 11.00
N ARG A 297 25.08 8.30 9.66
CA ARG A 297 26.06 7.46 8.95
C ARG A 297 27.47 8.05 9.03
N ASP A 298 27.61 9.36 9.05
CA ASP A 298 28.92 10.02 9.12
C ASP A 298 29.46 9.96 10.55
N ASN A 299 28.59 10.10 11.57
CA ASN A 299 28.98 9.94 12.98
C ASN A 299 29.30 8.50 13.40
N ASN A 300 28.82 7.48 12.67
CA ASN A 300 29.09 6.07 12.98
C ASN A 300 30.21 5.48 12.10
N LYS A 301 30.88 6.34 11.31
CA LYS A 301 32.14 6.07 10.61
C LYS A 301 33.28 6.82 11.31
N GLN A 302 33.47 6.62 12.61
CA GLN A 302 34.78 6.88 13.23
C GLN A 302 35.55 5.55 13.26
N PRO A 303 36.83 5.50 12.83
CA PRO A 303 37.57 4.25 12.77
C PRO A 303 37.88 3.74 14.18
N ALA A 304 37.81 2.42 14.34
CA ALA A 304 38.55 1.76 15.40
C ALA A 304 40.04 1.93 15.13
N GLY A 305 40.79 2.40 16.14
CA GLY A 305 42.25 2.36 16.16
C GLY A 305 42.89 3.72 16.44
N GLU A 306 43.16 3.99 17.73
CA GLU A 306 44.47 4.37 18.27
C GLU A 306 44.28 4.90 19.69
N GLY A 307 44.24 3.98 20.65
CA GLY A 307 44.54 4.29 22.04
C GLY A 307 46.05 4.25 22.22
N GLY A 308 46.71 5.38 21.96
CA GLY A 308 48.13 5.57 22.26
C GLY A 308 48.35 5.68 23.77
N ALA A 309 49.11 4.72 24.32
CA ALA A 309 49.75 4.84 25.62
C ALA A 309 51.20 5.32 25.43
N THR A 310 51.63 6.13 26.40
CA THR A 310 53.02 6.41 26.83
C THR A 310 53.95 7.24 25.94
N GLN A 311 54.08 8.53 26.33
CA GLN A 311 55.28 9.16 26.90
C GLN A 311 56.68 8.73 26.38
N GLY A 312 57.44 9.72 25.90
CA GLY A 312 58.91 9.64 25.75
C GLY A 312 59.52 10.80 24.97
N ASP A 313 60.00 11.83 25.68
CA ASP A 313 61.02 12.75 25.18
C ASP A 313 62.37 12.02 25.12
N ASN A 314 63.11 12.18 24.01
CA ASN A 314 64.56 12.48 23.92
C ASN A 314 65.22 11.94 22.63
N VAL A 315 65.58 12.89 21.77
CA VAL A 315 66.93 13.21 21.25
C VAL A 315 67.88 12.07 20.83
N ALA A 316 68.29 12.20 19.56
CA ALA A 316 69.60 11.96 18.93
C ALA A 316 70.05 10.57 18.45
N ASP A 317 70.39 10.62 17.17
CA ASP A 317 71.61 10.15 16.51
C ASP A 317 71.75 8.72 15.96
N ASP A 318 72.16 8.79 14.69
CA ASP A 318 73.13 7.96 14.00
C ASP A 318 72.72 6.62 13.37
N ALA A 319 72.64 6.73 12.03
CA ALA A 319 73.60 6.14 11.11
C ALA A 319 73.24 4.81 10.43
N ALA A 320 73.53 4.83 9.12
CA ALA A 320 74.00 3.73 8.28
C ALA A 320 73.00 2.57 8.08
N LYS A 321 72.48 2.25 6.90
CA LYS A 321 73.03 2.10 5.54
C LYS A 321 72.54 0.71 5.08
N ASP A 322 71.89 0.72 3.92
CA ASP A 322 72.20 -0.17 2.79
C ASP A 322 71.51 -1.56 2.65
N GLN A 323 71.07 -1.77 1.40
CA GLN A 323 70.97 -3.01 0.60
C GLN A 323 69.67 -3.86 0.57
N ILE A 324 68.91 -3.67 -0.53
CA ILE A 324 68.73 -4.60 -1.68
C ILE A 324 68.60 -6.12 -1.39
N GLN A 325 67.38 -6.66 -1.59
CA GLN A 325 66.93 -7.89 -2.33
C GLN A 325 67.82 -9.16 -2.46
N PRO A 326 67.32 -10.34 -2.91
CA PRO A 326 65.99 -10.98 -2.86
C PRO A 326 66.03 -12.53 -2.60
N ALA A 327 64.85 -13.17 -2.65
CA ALA A 327 64.57 -14.51 -3.23
C ALA A 327 64.56 -15.80 -2.37
N GLN A 328 63.59 -16.66 -2.75
CA GLN A 328 63.55 -18.14 -2.63
C GLN A 328 63.34 -18.72 -1.20
N GLN A 329 62.68 -19.86 -0.92
CA GLN A 329 61.89 -20.87 -1.64
C GLN A 329 61.43 -21.91 -0.57
N VAL A 330 60.45 -22.75 -0.95
CA VAL A 330 60.15 -24.12 -0.42
C VAL A 330 59.18 -24.29 0.76
N ALA A 331 58.30 -25.26 0.49
CA ALA A 331 57.29 -25.97 1.26
C ALA A 331 57.65 -26.39 2.70
N ASP A 332 56.61 -26.56 3.53
CA ASP A 332 56.30 -27.87 4.12
C ASP A 332 54.87 -27.92 4.67
N GLY A 333 54.24 -29.09 4.54
CA GLY A 333 52.89 -29.37 4.99
C GLY A 333 52.83 -29.84 6.45
N ALA A 334 51.71 -29.60 7.11
CA ALA A 334 51.26 -30.38 8.25
C ALA A 334 49.73 -30.29 8.39
N ALA A 335 49.10 -31.46 8.45
CA ALA A 335 47.69 -31.65 8.73
C ALA A 335 47.43 -31.83 10.24
N LYS A 336 46.15 -31.66 10.62
CA LYS A 336 45.48 -31.91 11.93
C LYS A 336 45.47 -30.67 12.86
N ASP A 337 44.37 -30.31 13.53
CA ASP A 337 43.26 -31.09 14.06
C ASP A 337 41.95 -30.27 14.15
N ASP A 338 40.83 -31.00 14.06
CA ASP A 338 39.47 -30.58 14.42
C ASP A 338 39.36 -30.19 15.91
N GLN A 339 38.87 -28.98 16.20
CA GLN A 339 38.11 -28.73 17.44
C GLN A 339 36.86 -27.89 17.18
N ASN A 340 35.72 -28.59 17.28
CA ASN A 340 34.37 -28.07 17.41
C ASN A 340 34.26 -27.01 18.53
N GLN A 341 33.88 -25.78 18.15
CA GLN A 341 33.20 -24.83 19.04
C GLN A 341 31.75 -24.65 18.58
N PRO A 342 30.75 -24.72 19.47
CA PRO A 342 29.34 -24.60 19.07
C PRO A 342 28.99 -23.14 18.73
N PRO A 343 28.32 -22.85 17.60
CA PRO A 343 27.88 -21.49 17.29
C PRO A 343 26.58 -21.18 18.05
N THR A 344 26.69 -20.59 19.24
CA THR A 344 25.53 -20.14 20.02
C THR A 344 25.32 -18.63 19.95
N THR A 345 25.22 -18.05 18.75
CA THR A 345 24.74 -16.65 18.58
C THR A 345 23.89 -16.39 17.32
N GLY A 346 23.64 -17.40 16.48
CA GLY A 346 22.88 -17.24 15.22
C GLY A 346 21.35 -17.20 15.35
N THR A 347 20.78 -17.72 16.44
CA THR A 347 19.32 -17.98 16.51
C THR A 347 18.50 -16.76 16.91
N LYS A 348 19.01 -15.89 17.79
CA LYS A 348 18.28 -14.70 18.27
C LYS A 348 18.26 -13.54 17.26
N SER A 349 19.31 -13.40 16.44
CA SER A 349 19.41 -12.29 15.47
C SER A 349 18.49 -12.49 14.27
N ASN A 350 18.30 -13.74 13.81
CA ASN A 350 17.38 -14.06 12.73
C ASN A 350 15.91 -13.98 13.17
N GLN A 351 15.55 -14.48 14.36
CA GLN A 351 14.17 -14.36 14.88
C GLN A 351 13.72 -12.90 15.06
N HIS A 352 14.59 -12.02 15.55
CA HIS A 352 14.26 -10.60 15.73
C HIS A 352 14.14 -9.85 14.39
N LYS A 353 14.88 -10.29 13.35
CA LYS A 353 14.82 -9.73 11.99
C LYS A 353 13.53 -10.12 11.27
N ASP A 354 13.09 -11.36 11.40
CA ASP A 354 11.84 -11.83 10.80
C ASP A 354 10.62 -11.18 11.47
N GLN A 355 10.63 -11.04 12.80
CA GLN A 355 9.56 -10.38 13.54
C GLN A 355 9.42 -8.88 13.21
N ASP A 356 10.55 -8.16 13.02
CA ASP A 356 10.53 -6.76 12.57
C ASP A 356 9.97 -6.64 11.14
N ASN A 357 10.27 -7.61 10.28
CA ASN A 357 9.83 -7.63 8.90
C ASN A 357 8.33 -7.91 8.76
N ASP A 358 7.78 -8.80 9.59
CA ASP A 358 6.33 -9.09 9.60
C ASP A 358 5.52 -7.91 10.11
N LYS A 359 5.99 -7.23 11.17
CA LYS A 359 5.38 -5.98 11.66
C LYS A 359 5.31 -4.92 10.56
N ALA A 360 6.37 -4.73 9.79
CA ALA A 360 6.39 -3.76 8.68
C ALA A 360 5.32 -4.06 7.63
N LYS A 361 5.09 -5.34 7.29
CA LYS A 361 4.02 -5.75 6.36
C LYS A 361 2.63 -5.40 6.89
N TYR A 362 2.34 -5.70 8.16
CA TYR A 362 1.05 -5.35 8.78
C TYR A 362 0.82 -3.84 8.84
N LEU A 363 1.84 -3.08 9.21
CA LEU A 363 1.76 -1.62 9.29
C LEU A 363 1.53 -0.98 7.92
N MET A 364 2.13 -1.54 6.88
CA MET A 364 1.89 -1.11 5.52
C MET A 364 0.46 -1.42 5.08
N LEU A 365 -0.06 -2.61 5.38
CA LEU A 365 -1.45 -2.95 5.06
C LEU A 365 -2.43 -1.99 5.77
N LEU A 366 -2.16 -1.67 7.03
CA LEU A 366 -2.93 -0.68 7.79
C LEU A 366 -2.86 0.71 7.14
N GLY A 367 -1.67 1.15 6.72
CA GLY A 367 -1.48 2.41 6.01
C GLY A 367 -2.22 2.44 4.68
N ILE A 368 -2.17 1.37 3.88
CA ILE A 368 -2.91 1.32 2.62
C ILE A 368 -4.43 1.34 2.87
N LEU A 369 -4.92 0.60 3.88
CA LEU A 369 -6.33 0.64 4.24
C LEU A 369 -6.78 2.04 4.67
N ALA A 370 -6.01 2.71 5.54
CA ALA A 370 -6.29 4.07 5.99
C ALA A 370 -6.27 5.06 4.82
N ALA A 371 -5.27 4.97 3.92
CA ALA A 371 -5.20 5.78 2.70
C ALA A 371 -6.43 5.56 1.80
N SER A 372 -6.85 4.32 1.59
CA SER A 372 -8.01 4.00 0.75
C SER A 372 -9.32 4.56 1.32
N VAL A 373 -9.58 4.36 2.62
CA VAL A 373 -10.81 4.85 3.27
C VAL A 373 -10.85 6.37 3.29
N THR A 374 -9.72 7.02 3.59
CA THR A 374 -9.63 8.49 3.66
C THR A 374 -9.70 9.13 2.29
N TYR A 375 -9.17 8.48 1.24
CA TYR A 375 -9.32 8.92 -0.15
C TYR A 375 -10.79 8.93 -0.56
N LEU A 376 -11.49 7.80 -0.41
CA LEU A 376 -12.89 7.67 -0.80
C LEU A 376 -13.81 8.61 -0.02
N THR A 377 -13.67 8.67 1.30
CA THR A 377 -14.50 9.54 2.15
C THR A 377 -14.16 11.02 2.02
N GLY A 378 -12.94 11.35 1.58
CA GLY A 378 -12.58 12.73 1.25
C GLY A 378 -13.25 13.21 -0.04
N LEU A 379 -13.42 12.34 -1.03
CA LEU A 379 -14.12 12.65 -2.28
C LEU A 379 -15.65 12.59 -2.13
N LYS A 380 -16.15 11.71 -1.26
CA LYS A 380 -17.56 11.55 -0.92
C LYS A 380 -17.76 11.78 0.59
N PRO A 381 -17.88 13.04 1.04
CA PRO A 381 -17.92 13.38 2.45
C PRO A 381 -19.18 12.85 3.15
N PRO A 382 -19.11 12.66 4.47
CA PRO A 382 -20.22 12.17 5.27
C PRO A 382 -21.40 13.13 5.21
N GLY A 383 -22.61 12.57 5.18
CA GLY A 383 -23.84 13.33 5.01
C GLY A 383 -24.20 13.61 3.55
N GLY A 384 -23.31 13.31 2.59
CA GLY A 384 -23.58 13.51 1.17
C GLY A 384 -23.27 14.93 0.69
N LEU A 385 -23.64 15.18 -0.57
CA LEU A 385 -23.40 16.42 -1.29
C LEU A 385 -24.75 16.96 -1.75
N TRP A 386 -24.91 18.28 -1.74
CA TRP A 386 -26.07 18.94 -2.32
C TRP A 386 -26.15 18.67 -3.82
N ARG A 387 -27.37 18.59 -4.35
CA ARG A 387 -27.63 18.26 -5.75
C ARG A 387 -28.26 19.40 -6.55
N ASP A 388 -28.63 20.49 -5.87
CA ASP A 388 -29.25 21.67 -6.45
C ASP A 388 -28.62 22.94 -5.88
N ASP A 389 -29.01 24.08 -6.46
CA ASP A 389 -28.56 25.43 -6.10
C ASP A 389 -29.66 26.25 -5.42
N ASN A 390 -30.34 25.64 -4.45
CA ASN A 390 -31.43 26.29 -3.72
C ASN A 390 -31.06 26.64 -2.27
N ASP A 391 -31.89 27.43 -1.60
CA ASP A 391 -31.86 27.69 -0.14
C ASP A 391 -30.50 28.13 0.44
N GLY A 392 -29.64 28.74 -0.38
CA GLY A 392 -28.34 29.27 0.04
C GLY A 392 -27.20 28.25 0.07
N HIS A 393 -27.44 27.01 -0.34
CA HIS A 393 -26.39 26.02 -0.62
C HIS A 393 -26.09 25.94 -2.13
N SER A 394 -24.98 25.28 -2.46
CA SER A 394 -24.54 25.08 -3.84
C SER A 394 -24.37 23.59 -4.11
N ALA A 395 -24.88 23.11 -5.23
CA ALA A 395 -24.69 21.77 -5.75
C ALA A 395 -23.21 21.36 -5.71
N GLY A 396 -22.98 20.11 -5.34
CA GLY A 396 -21.67 19.53 -5.08
C GLY A 396 -21.05 19.96 -3.75
N SER A 397 -21.63 20.89 -2.99
CA SER A 397 -21.11 21.25 -1.66
C SER A 397 -21.49 20.19 -0.63
N PRO A 398 -20.61 19.85 0.32
CA PRO A 398 -20.92 18.86 1.35
C PRO A 398 -22.07 19.32 2.24
N ILE A 399 -23.10 18.49 2.43
CA ILE A 399 -24.26 18.86 3.26
C ILE A 399 -23.81 19.14 4.71
N LEU A 400 -22.84 18.37 5.21
CA LEU A 400 -22.28 18.60 6.55
C LEU A 400 -21.59 19.97 6.68
N TYR A 401 -21.05 20.53 5.59
CA TYR A 401 -20.41 21.85 5.62
C TYR A 401 -21.41 22.97 5.90
N ASP A 402 -22.59 22.93 5.28
CA ASP A 402 -23.62 23.95 5.47
C ASP A 402 -24.38 23.77 6.79
N MET A 403 -24.59 22.52 7.22
CA MET A 403 -25.33 22.23 8.44
C MET A 403 -24.49 22.40 9.72
N ASP A 404 -23.22 22.01 9.70
CA ASP A 404 -22.27 22.20 10.81
C ASP A 404 -20.84 22.35 10.27
N ARG A 405 -20.52 23.59 9.90
CA ARG A 405 -19.22 23.95 9.34
C ARG A 405 -18.05 23.56 10.23
N ARG A 406 -18.17 23.67 11.56
CA ARG A 406 -17.07 23.35 12.48
C ARG A 406 -16.76 21.85 12.40
N ARG A 407 -17.79 21.04 12.39
CA ARG A 407 -17.67 19.59 12.36
C ARG A 407 -17.18 19.06 11.03
N TYR A 408 -17.67 19.64 9.93
CA TYR A 408 -17.11 19.36 8.62
C TYR A 408 -15.62 19.70 8.56
N MET A 409 -15.19 20.85 9.10
CA MET A 409 -13.77 21.23 9.10
C MET A 409 -12.92 20.26 9.92
N VAL A 410 -13.39 19.83 11.09
CA VAL A 410 -12.72 18.79 11.89
C VAL A 410 -12.61 17.49 11.11
N PHE A 411 -13.71 17.02 10.53
CA PHE A 411 -13.70 15.83 9.68
C PHE A 411 -12.70 15.95 8.54
N PHE A 412 -12.79 17.03 7.75
CA PHE A 412 -12.01 17.24 6.54
C PHE A 412 -10.52 17.29 6.85
N TYR A 413 -10.09 18.14 7.79
CA TYR A 413 -8.68 18.27 8.12
C TYR A 413 -8.10 17.01 8.74
N SER A 414 -8.83 16.34 9.63
CA SER A 414 -8.38 15.08 10.21
C SER A 414 -8.31 13.97 9.15
N ASN A 415 -9.29 13.88 8.25
CA ASN A 415 -9.30 12.90 7.17
C ASN A 415 -8.14 13.12 6.19
N SER A 416 -7.88 14.36 5.78
CA SER A 416 -6.74 14.69 4.92
C SER A 416 -5.40 14.45 5.59
N THR A 417 -5.30 14.72 6.91
CA THR A 417 -4.10 14.43 7.70
C THR A 417 -3.82 12.94 7.75
N SER A 418 -4.85 12.13 8.00
CA SER A 418 -4.76 10.66 7.99
C SER A 418 -4.31 10.17 6.60
N PHE A 419 -4.96 10.61 5.53
CA PHE A 419 -4.56 10.26 4.15
C PHE A 419 -3.07 10.52 3.87
N MET A 420 -2.57 11.73 4.16
CA MET A 420 -1.16 12.05 3.89
C MET A 420 -0.20 11.31 4.82
N ALA A 421 -0.57 11.15 6.09
CA ALA A 421 0.22 10.36 7.05
C ALA A 421 0.34 8.89 6.60
N SER A 422 -0.75 8.30 6.10
CA SER A 422 -0.73 6.95 5.53
C SER A 422 0.17 6.85 4.30
N ILE A 423 0.14 7.83 3.38
CA ILE A 423 1.06 7.86 2.21
C ILE A 423 2.53 7.99 2.66
N ILE A 424 2.83 8.85 3.64
CA ILE A 424 4.18 8.95 4.22
C ILE A 424 4.61 7.59 4.79
N VAL A 425 3.74 6.92 5.55
CA VAL A 425 4.02 5.59 6.13
C VAL A 425 4.32 4.58 5.02
N ILE A 426 3.51 4.52 3.96
CA ILE A 426 3.72 3.64 2.80
C ILE A 426 5.09 3.91 2.16
N VAL A 427 5.41 5.18 1.87
CA VAL A 427 6.68 5.58 1.25
C VAL A 427 7.89 5.24 2.14
N LEU A 428 7.81 5.50 3.45
CA LEU A 428 8.88 5.20 4.40
C LEU A 428 9.10 3.69 4.54
N LEU A 429 8.03 2.90 4.66
CA LEU A 429 8.09 1.44 4.76
C LEU A 429 8.65 0.81 3.48
N LEU A 430 8.19 1.28 2.33
CA LEU A 430 8.70 0.84 1.05
C LEU A 430 10.19 1.20 0.88
N CYS A 431 10.60 2.41 1.25
CA CYS A 431 12.01 2.81 1.25
C CYS A 431 12.84 1.91 2.16
N GLN A 432 12.30 1.49 3.31
CA GLN A 432 12.97 0.58 4.24
C GLN A 432 13.12 -0.83 3.65
N ILE A 433 12.12 -1.34 2.92
CA ILE A 433 12.20 -2.64 2.24
C ILE A 433 13.25 -2.58 1.11
N LEU A 434 13.26 -1.51 0.33
CA LEU A 434 14.20 -1.31 -0.79
C LEU A 434 15.64 -1.06 -0.32
N ARG A 435 15.85 -0.29 0.76
CA ARG A 435 17.17 0.06 1.28
C ARG A 435 17.48 -0.75 2.55
N ARG A 436 17.78 -2.04 2.38
CA ARG A 436 18.21 -3.00 3.44
C ARG A 436 19.29 -2.47 4.41
N LYS A 437 20.02 -1.40 4.07
CA LYS A 437 21.08 -0.76 4.88
C LYS A 437 20.66 0.50 5.68
N ARG A 438 19.49 1.10 5.44
CA ARG A 438 19.07 2.36 6.11
C ARG A 438 17.69 2.18 6.74
N ARG A 439 17.65 1.88 8.05
CA ARG A 439 16.42 2.00 8.83
C ARG A 439 16.14 3.50 9.02
N PRO A 440 14.99 4.05 8.60
CA PRO A 440 14.60 5.38 9.05
C PRO A 440 14.54 5.39 10.58
N PRO A 441 14.71 6.55 11.25
CA PRO A 441 14.55 6.62 12.69
C PRO A 441 13.16 6.07 13.06
N HIS A 442 13.12 5.00 13.86
CA HIS A 442 11.90 4.30 14.27
C HIS A 442 10.83 5.27 14.81
N TRP A 443 11.27 6.34 15.48
CA TRP A 443 10.41 7.44 15.94
C TRP A 443 9.60 8.11 14.83
N SER A 444 10.15 8.33 13.64
CA SER A 444 9.43 8.99 12.53
C SER A 444 8.28 8.13 12.01
N LEU A 445 8.51 6.82 11.88
CA LEU A 445 7.47 5.88 11.48
C LEU A 445 6.38 5.77 12.56
N HIS A 446 6.76 5.60 13.83
CA HIS A 446 5.82 5.49 14.94
C HIS A 446 4.98 6.77 15.14
N THR A 447 5.59 7.95 15.00
CA THR A 447 4.87 9.22 15.10
C THR A 447 3.88 9.42 13.96
N ALA A 448 4.27 9.13 12.70
CA ALA A 448 3.36 9.20 11.57
C ALA A 448 2.16 8.25 11.71
N MET A 449 2.39 7.03 12.22
CA MET A 449 1.31 6.06 12.44
C MET A 449 0.37 6.46 13.58
N VAL A 450 0.90 6.97 14.69
CA VAL A 450 0.06 7.48 15.80
C VAL A 450 -0.76 8.67 15.33
N LEU A 451 -0.15 9.57 14.56
CA LEU A 451 -0.83 10.70 13.93
C LEU A 451 -1.94 10.23 12.99
N ASP A 452 -1.66 9.23 12.14
CA ASP A 452 -2.65 8.63 11.22
C ASP A 452 -3.84 8.06 11.99
N MET A 453 -3.59 7.17 12.97
CA MET A 453 -4.65 6.54 13.75
C MET A 453 -5.49 7.56 14.55
N LEU A 454 -4.85 8.57 15.14
CA LEU A 454 -5.56 9.64 15.87
C LEU A 454 -6.40 10.49 14.90
N ALA A 455 -5.84 10.84 13.75
CA ALA A 455 -6.53 11.65 12.75
C ALA A 455 -7.70 10.87 12.12
N LEU A 456 -7.54 9.58 11.82
CA LEU A 456 -8.60 8.70 11.34
C LEU A 456 -9.73 8.59 12.36
N LEU A 457 -9.41 8.43 13.64
CA LEU A 457 -10.39 8.38 14.71
C LEU A 457 -11.19 9.69 14.82
N VAL A 458 -10.50 10.84 14.80
CA VAL A 458 -11.16 12.15 14.87
C VAL A 458 -12.05 12.36 13.65
N ALA A 459 -11.57 11.99 12.46
CA ALA A 459 -12.37 12.02 11.24
C ALA A 459 -13.61 11.13 11.36
N TYR A 460 -13.45 9.88 11.79
CA TYR A 460 -14.57 8.96 12.00
C TYR A 460 -15.58 9.51 13.02
N ALA A 461 -15.11 10.00 14.16
CA ALA A 461 -15.97 10.57 15.20
C ALA A 461 -16.70 11.83 14.73
N ALA A 462 -16.07 12.68 13.90
CA ALA A 462 -16.65 13.89 13.34
C ALA A 462 -17.57 13.61 12.13
N GLY A 463 -17.31 12.56 11.35
CA GLY A 463 -18.10 12.20 10.18
C GLY A 463 -19.34 11.37 10.51
N SER A 464 -19.24 10.43 11.45
CA SER A 464 -20.26 9.39 11.67
C SER A 464 -21.55 9.84 12.34
N ALA A 465 -21.51 10.85 13.24
CA ALA A 465 -22.65 11.10 14.13
C ALA A 465 -23.02 12.57 14.35
N ARG A 466 -24.08 13.09 13.75
CA ARG A 466 -24.42 14.54 13.75
C ARG A 466 -24.40 15.25 15.12
N LYS A 467 -24.69 14.55 16.23
CA LYS A 467 -24.74 15.13 17.58
C LYS A 467 -23.39 15.01 18.30
N TRP A 468 -22.96 16.09 18.94
CA TRP A 468 -21.73 16.14 19.75
C TRP A 468 -21.66 15.04 20.82
N GLY A 469 -22.78 14.78 21.51
CA GLY A 469 -22.84 13.73 22.54
C GLY A 469 -22.51 12.33 22.01
N THR A 470 -23.00 11.99 20.82
CA THR A 470 -22.74 10.70 20.18
C THR A 470 -21.29 10.60 19.69
N SER A 471 -20.75 11.68 19.13
CA SER A 471 -19.33 11.77 18.73
C SER A 471 -18.39 11.58 19.93
N ARG A 472 -18.70 12.21 21.07
CA ARG A 472 -17.97 12.00 22.33
C ARG A 472 -18.04 10.54 22.77
N ASN A 473 -19.21 9.91 22.69
CA ASN A 473 -19.37 8.50 23.07
C ASN A 473 -18.53 7.56 22.19
N VAL A 474 -18.40 7.84 20.89
CA VAL A 474 -17.52 7.08 19.97
C VAL A 474 -16.06 7.17 20.40
N ILE A 475 -15.57 8.36 20.76
CA ILE A 475 -14.20 8.55 21.26
C ILE A 475 -14.01 7.85 22.61
N LEU A 476 -15.00 7.97 23.51
CA LEU A 476 -14.98 7.31 24.82
C LEU A 476 -15.04 5.78 24.72
N LEU A 477 -15.56 5.21 23.63
CA LEU A 477 -15.62 3.77 23.40
C LEU A 477 -14.23 3.13 23.22
N LEU A 478 -13.20 3.93 22.94
CA LEU A 478 -11.81 3.45 22.96
C LEU A 478 -11.30 3.14 24.36
N ILE A 479 -11.79 3.84 25.38
CA ILE A 479 -11.35 3.66 26.77
C ILE A 479 -11.58 2.21 27.24
N PRO A 480 -12.80 1.63 27.15
CA PRO A 480 -12.99 0.25 27.56
C PRO A 480 -12.19 -0.76 26.71
N ILE A 481 -11.96 -0.49 25.42
CA ILE A 481 -11.12 -1.35 24.56
C ILE A 481 -9.66 -1.32 25.03
N VAL A 482 -9.10 -0.13 25.29
CA VAL A 482 -7.73 0.03 25.78
C VAL A 482 -7.59 -0.58 27.17
N VAL A 483 -8.56 -0.37 28.06
CA VAL A 483 -8.60 -0.98 29.40
C VAL A 483 -8.66 -2.50 29.29
N PHE A 484 -9.49 -3.05 28.42
CA PHE A 484 -9.59 -4.50 28.18
C PHE A 484 -8.27 -5.09 27.66
N LEU A 485 -7.63 -4.43 26.69
CA LEU A 485 -6.32 -4.83 26.18
C LEU A 485 -5.23 -4.74 27.25
N TRP A 486 -5.27 -3.70 28.09
CA TRP A 486 -4.37 -3.54 29.23
C TRP A 486 -4.57 -4.65 30.28
N LEU A 487 -5.82 -4.98 30.62
CA LEU A 487 -6.15 -6.10 31.50
C LEU A 487 -5.68 -7.44 30.94
N LEU A 488 -5.87 -7.69 29.64
CA LEU A 488 -5.35 -8.88 28.97
C LEU A 488 -3.81 -8.94 29.00
N PHE A 489 -3.15 -7.79 28.80
CA PHE A 489 -1.70 -7.69 28.92
C PHE A 489 -1.23 -8.02 30.35
N CYS A 490 -1.87 -7.42 31.36
CA CYS A 490 -1.60 -7.69 32.78
C CYS A 490 -1.85 -9.16 33.14
N TYR A 491 -2.95 -9.75 32.67
CA TYR A 491 -3.27 -11.17 32.88
C TYR A 491 -2.22 -12.09 32.26
N LYS A 492 -1.81 -11.83 31.01
CA LYS A 492 -0.78 -12.59 30.31
C LYS A 492 0.59 -12.44 30.99
N ASN A 493 0.92 -11.24 31.46
CA ASN A 493 2.19 -10.98 32.16
C ASN A 493 2.22 -11.70 33.52
N ARG A 494 1.11 -11.68 34.26
CA ARG A 494 0.95 -12.42 35.52
C ARG A 494 1.07 -13.94 35.31
N ARG A 495 0.50 -14.48 34.22
CA ARG A 495 0.60 -15.90 33.84
C ARG A 495 2.02 -16.30 33.42
N ARG A 496 2.77 -15.43 32.75
CA ARG A 496 4.20 -15.66 32.44
C ARG A 496 5.05 -15.71 33.72
N ASN A 497 4.81 -14.80 34.65
CA ASN A 497 5.55 -14.75 35.91
C ASN A 497 5.28 -16.00 36.78
N THR A 498 4.04 -16.50 36.83
CA THR A 498 3.72 -17.74 37.55
C THR A 498 4.25 -19.00 36.86
N ALA A 499 4.33 -19.03 35.52
CA ALA A 499 4.97 -20.13 34.80
C ALA A 499 6.51 -20.15 35.01
N SER A 500 7.15 -18.97 35.08
CA SER A 500 8.59 -18.86 35.33
C SER A 500 8.98 -19.25 36.76
N GLN A 501 8.10 -19.04 37.75
CA GLN A 501 8.31 -19.52 39.12
C GLN A 501 8.16 -21.04 39.29
N LYS A 502 7.29 -21.69 38.50
CA LYS A 502 7.15 -23.16 38.54
C LYS A 502 8.26 -23.93 37.81
N GLY A 503 9.00 -23.28 36.91
CA GLY A 503 10.15 -23.88 36.21
C GLY A 503 11.50 -23.74 36.91
N GLY A 504 11.56 -23.05 38.07
CA GLY A 504 12.78 -22.76 38.82
C GLY A 504 12.89 -23.46 40.18
N ALA A 505 12.15 -24.55 40.40
CA ALA A 505 12.33 -25.35 41.61
C ALA A 505 13.63 -26.18 41.48
N PRO A 506 14.60 -26.07 42.41
CA PRO A 506 15.81 -26.88 42.36
C PRO A 506 15.47 -28.33 42.69
N THR A 507 15.85 -29.24 41.79
CA THR A 507 15.92 -30.67 42.06
C THR A 507 17.01 -30.89 43.10
N THR A 508 16.64 -31.19 44.34
CA THR A 508 17.59 -31.64 45.36
C THR A 508 18.06 -33.05 44.97
N GLN A 509 19.20 -33.13 44.29
CA GLN A 509 19.97 -34.37 44.19
C GLN A 509 20.54 -34.67 45.56
N ASN A 510 20.05 -35.74 46.19
CA ASN A 510 20.65 -36.31 47.39
C ASN A 510 21.69 -37.33 46.93
N THR A 511 22.97 -36.94 46.94
CA THR A 511 24.12 -37.84 46.79
C THR A 511 24.49 -38.43 48.14
N GLY A 512 24.52 -39.75 48.22
CA GLY A 512 25.05 -40.50 49.35
C GLY A 512 25.21 -41.96 48.98
N GLU A 513 26.34 -42.28 48.34
CA GLU A 513 26.81 -43.65 48.18
C GLU A 513 27.15 -44.25 49.55
N HIS A 514 26.68 -45.48 49.80
CA HIS A 514 27.48 -46.51 50.45
C HIS A 514 26.89 -47.89 50.16
N HIS A 515 27.57 -48.65 49.31
CA HIS A 515 27.52 -50.13 49.30
C HIS A 515 28.19 -50.65 50.59
N PRO A 516 27.81 -51.83 51.14
CA PRO A 516 28.06 -53.09 50.42
C PRO A 516 27.12 -54.29 50.73
N SER A 517 27.31 -55.35 49.91
CA SER A 517 27.09 -56.78 50.22
C SER A 517 25.67 -57.38 50.21
N ALA A 518 25.47 -58.32 49.28
CA ALA A 518 24.49 -59.42 49.32
C ALA A 518 24.75 -60.33 50.56
N PRO A 519 23.82 -61.22 51.05
CA PRO A 519 23.02 -62.14 50.22
C PRO A 519 21.61 -62.56 50.74
N ALA A 520 20.96 -63.38 49.89
CA ALA A 520 20.09 -64.53 50.21
C ALA A 520 18.55 -64.38 50.35
N THR A 521 17.88 -65.13 49.45
CA THR A 521 16.75 -66.08 49.63
C THR A 521 15.33 -65.63 50.00
N GLU A 522 14.39 -66.19 49.21
CA GLU A 522 13.00 -66.65 49.51
C GLU A 522 12.02 -65.59 50.03
N HIS A 523 10.85 -65.37 49.44
CA HIS A 523 9.80 -66.31 49.02
C HIS A 523 8.83 -65.64 48.04
#